data_AF-A0A9X9MQ05-F1
#
_entry.id   AF-A0A9X9MQ05-F1
#
_cell.length_a   1.000
_cell.length_b   1.000
_cell.length_c   1.000
_cell.angle_alpha   90.00
_cell.angle_beta   90.00
_cell.angle_gamma   90.00
#
_symmetry.space_group_name_H-M   'P 1'
#
loop_
_entity.id
_entity.type
_entity.pdbx_description
1 polymer ?
#
loop_
_entity_poly.entity_id
_entity_poly.type
_entity_poly.pdbx_seq_one_letter_code
_entity_poly.pdbx_strand_id
1 'polypeptide(L)'
;MRFLLPKFVIIINFYACTLAVSNLPRDFVCNKKHIPSESVSRSLNIACDALSHINSRYLFSASFDGSILFGIRDATLFVSSANLCCSPKKGKVKEIPKKLSNLESDPSSGSLSYYPTAFHMSYRVVIDSMCNLIGLVYILNQSYYRCTQVLDLNHGSISSSETGLNIFSTNYAYRCKNTIFLYKDVVRSFEYLREQYFRLDQKERMISRKRTTSTEFQDKALYLWTLYADRETKEFFFDIKYPYVMAMNKNSNLVGMMHKNNRKWVRCVEMQSVRSEAPRFQDSTKNSIGETFFDNVSSYTCGRSDISATILNSHMQAACRVIKEDSGKIRVRQTAYPRLKLAGIDMGSDVRFWPLRPPENLRYQDSEFTTDSMTEETHHFGKYATTSEYYIKLSLSCEFLGVYESSDRKYKECQKKQPTLPPEKKEPKIPDLNF
;
A
#
# COMPACT_ATOMS: atom_id res chain seq x y z
N MET A 1 -35.95 -22.23 28.40
CA MET A 1 -34.97 -21.97 27.31
C MET A 1 -35.54 -21.02 26.24
N ARG A 2 -35.74 -19.72 26.52
CA ARG A 2 -36.31 -18.75 25.55
C ARG A 2 -35.70 -17.33 25.53
N PHE A 3 -34.50 -17.12 26.07
CA PHE A 3 -33.90 -15.78 26.20
C PHE A 3 -32.54 -15.57 25.51
N LEU A 4 -32.09 -16.46 24.63
CA LEU A 4 -30.76 -16.34 23.99
C LEU A 4 -30.77 -15.75 22.58
N LEU A 5 -31.90 -15.74 21.88
CA LEU A 5 -32.01 -15.25 20.49
C LEU A 5 -31.59 -13.78 20.24
N PRO A 6 -31.96 -12.79 21.07
CA PRO A 6 -31.61 -11.39 20.78
C PRO A 6 -30.11 -11.10 20.97
N LYS A 7 -29.41 -11.86 21.83
CA LYS A 7 -27.96 -11.72 22.01
C LYS A 7 -27.18 -12.22 20.80
N PHE A 8 -27.62 -13.30 20.16
CA PHE A 8 -26.99 -13.80 18.93
C PHE A 8 -27.17 -12.85 17.74
N VAL A 9 -28.32 -12.19 17.60
CA VAL A 9 -28.55 -11.21 16.52
C VAL A 9 -27.62 -10.00 16.66
N ILE A 10 -27.40 -9.50 17.88
CA ILE A 10 -26.49 -8.36 18.12
C ILE A 10 -25.03 -8.75 17.81
N ILE A 11 -24.59 -9.96 18.22
CA ILE A 11 -23.23 -10.43 17.96
C ILE A 11 -23.01 -10.66 16.45
N ILE A 12 -23.95 -11.29 15.74
CA ILE A 12 -23.83 -11.52 14.29
C ILE A 12 -23.78 -10.18 13.53
N ASN A 13 -24.59 -9.21 13.93
CA ASN A 13 -24.60 -7.89 13.30
C ASN A 13 -23.28 -7.12 13.55
N PHE A 14 -22.71 -7.22 14.76
CA PHE A 14 -21.42 -6.61 15.08
C PHE A 14 -20.24 -7.26 14.32
N TYR A 15 -20.26 -8.59 14.15
CA TYR A 15 -19.27 -9.30 13.33
C TYR A 15 -19.43 -9.00 11.83
N ALA A 16 -20.66 -8.91 11.32
CA ALA A 16 -20.91 -8.53 9.94
C ALA A 16 -20.48 -7.08 9.64
N CYS A 17 -20.75 -6.14 10.57
CA CYS A 17 -20.31 -4.76 10.43
C CYS A 17 -18.79 -4.59 10.52
N THR A 18 -18.11 -5.33 11.40
CA THR A 18 -16.63 -5.24 11.49
C THR A 18 -15.93 -5.83 10.27
N LEU A 19 -16.47 -6.88 9.65
CA LEU A 19 -15.95 -7.45 8.40
C LEU A 19 -16.30 -6.60 7.15
N ALA A 20 -17.40 -5.85 7.17
CA ALA A 20 -17.79 -4.99 6.05
C ALA A 20 -16.93 -3.71 5.93
N VAL A 21 -16.46 -3.15 7.05
CA VAL A 21 -15.70 -1.89 7.08
C VAL A 21 -14.26 -2.04 6.54
N SER A 22 -13.68 -3.24 6.60
CA SER A 22 -12.30 -3.47 6.12
C SER A 22 -12.16 -3.50 4.59
N ASN A 23 -13.26 -3.72 3.85
CA ASN A 23 -13.25 -3.90 2.40
C ASN A 23 -13.83 -2.72 1.60
N LEU A 24 -14.06 -1.57 2.24
CA LEU A 24 -14.46 -0.36 1.51
C LEU A 24 -13.44 -0.04 0.40
N PRO A 25 -13.89 0.30 -0.82
CA PRO A 25 -12.98 0.73 -1.89
C PRO A 25 -12.15 1.93 -1.42
N ARG A 26 -10.82 1.78 -1.34
CA ARG A 26 -9.90 2.84 -0.92
C ARG A 26 -8.99 3.26 -2.06
N ASP A 27 -9.02 4.54 -2.38
CA ASP A 27 -8.11 5.16 -3.32
C ASP A 27 -6.87 5.68 -2.59
N PHE A 28 -5.73 5.69 -3.29
CA PHE A 28 -4.47 6.18 -2.74
C PHE A 28 -3.76 7.12 -3.71
N VAL A 29 -2.96 8.02 -3.16
CA VAL A 29 -1.97 8.79 -3.90
C VAL A 29 -0.58 8.42 -3.39
N CYS A 30 0.28 7.96 -4.31
CA CYS A 30 1.68 7.65 -4.05
C CYS A 30 2.54 8.49 -5.00
N ASN A 31 3.43 9.35 -4.49
CA ASN A 31 4.30 10.22 -5.30
C ASN A 31 3.59 10.87 -6.51
N LYS A 32 2.48 11.59 -6.28
CA LYS A 32 1.67 12.23 -7.33
C LYS A 32 1.05 11.29 -8.37
N LYS A 33 1.00 9.99 -8.11
CA LYS A 33 0.26 9.01 -8.90
C LYS A 33 -0.99 8.56 -8.14
N HIS A 34 -2.14 8.61 -8.80
CA HIS A 34 -3.38 8.04 -8.28
C HIS A 34 -3.40 6.53 -8.48
N ILE A 35 -3.80 5.82 -7.43
CA ILE A 35 -4.03 4.38 -7.44
C ILE A 35 -5.50 4.16 -7.11
N PRO A 36 -6.30 3.70 -8.08
CA PRO A 36 -7.72 3.46 -7.86
C PRO A 36 -7.93 2.21 -6.99
N SER A 37 -9.01 2.23 -6.22
CA SER A 37 -9.45 1.16 -5.33
C SER A 37 -9.58 -0.21 -6.01
N GLU A 38 -9.94 -0.29 -7.29
CA GLU A 38 -9.97 -1.56 -8.04
C GLU A 38 -8.56 -2.19 -8.09
N SER A 39 -7.53 -1.40 -8.41
CA SER A 39 -6.15 -1.87 -8.44
C SER A 39 -5.63 -2.26 -7.06
N VAL A 40 -6.06 -1.53 -6.02
CA VAL A 40 -5.74 -1.87 -4.62
C VAL A 40 -6.37 -3.20 -4.23
N SER A 41 -7.65 -3.38 -4.52
CA SER A 41 -8.42 -4.60 -4.19
C SER A 41 -7.82 -5.83 -4.90
N ARG A 42 -7.44 -5.70 -6.18
CA ARG A 42 -6.75 -6.76 -6.91
C ARG A 42 -5.40 -7.11 -6.27
N SER A 43 -4.62 -6.09 -5.90
CA SER A 43 -3.32 -6.31 -5.25
C SER A 43 -3.47 -6.94 -3.87
N LEU A 44 -4.49 -6.53 -3.12
CA LEU A 44 -4.85 -7.09 -1.81
C LEU A 44 -5.16 -8.59 -1.92
N ASN A 45 -5.99 -8.98 -2.89
CA ASN A 45 -6.31 -10.39 -3.14
C ASN A 45 -5.06 -11.20 -3.48
N ILE A 46 -4.22 -10.69 -4.39
CA ILE A 46 -2.94 -11.35 -4.75
C ILE A 46 -2.03 -11.48 -3.54
N ALA A 47 -1.92 -10.44 -2.71
CA ALA A 47 -1.11 -10.46 -1.50
C ALA A 47 -1.64 -11.44 -0.45
N CYS A 48 -2.96 -11.52 -0.31
CA CYS A 48 -3.62 -12.45 0.58
C CYS A 48 -3.43 -13.90 0.12
N ASP A 49 -3.63 -14.16 -1.16
CA ASP A 49 -3.36 -15.45 -1.79
C ASP A 49 -1.88 -15.81 -1.61
N ALA A 50 -0.94 -14.89 -1.83
CA ALA A 50 0.48 -15.15 -1.59
C ALA A 50 0.77 -15.43 -0.09
N LEU A 51 0.00 -14.82 0.81
CA LEU A 51 0.06 -15.13 2.23
C LEU A 51 -0.43 -16.55 2.54
N SER A 52 -1.28 -17.11 1.67
CA SER A 52 -1.86 -18.46 1.71
C SER A 52 -1.23 -19.48 0.75
N HIS A 53 -0.01 -19.25 0.21
CA HIS A 53 0.77 -20.32 -0.45
C HIS A 53 2.18 -20.50 0.16
N ILE A 54 2.69 -21.75 0.16
CA ILE A 54 4.03 -22.09 0.68
C ILE A 54 5.15 -21.78 -0.31
N ASN A 55 4.87 -21.87 -1.60
CA ASN A 55 5.91 -21.95 -2.61
C ASN A 55 6.56 -20.59 -2.80
N SER A 56 7.84 -20.48 -2.49
CA SER A 56 8.67 -19.29 -2.71
C SER A 56 8.78 -18.88 -4.18
N ARG A 57 8.38 -19.74 -5.13
CA ARG A 57 8.18 -19.36 -6.54
C ARG A 57 7.00 -18.41 -6.73
N TYR A 58 6.01 -18.44 -5.85
CA TYR A 58 5.16 -17.27 -5.65
C TYR A 58 6.01 -16.29 -4.87
N LEU A 59 6.70 -15.45 -5.64
CA LEU A 59 7.15 -14.16 -5.16
C LEU A 59 6.03 -13.52 -4.30
N PHE A 60 6.42 -12.54 -3.51
CA PHE A 60 5.60 -11.37 -3.22
C PHE A 60 5.33 -11.09 -1.74
N SER A 61 4.90 -11.99 -0.85
CA SER A 61 4.69 -11.58 0.57
C SER A 61 5.96 -11.71 1.43
N ALA A 62 6.50 -10.60 1.92
CA ALA A 62 7.61 -10.52 2.87
C ALA A 62 7.15 -9.94 4.22
N SER A 63 7.91 -10.16 5.29
CA SER A 63 7.66 -9.49 6.57
C SER A 63 7.99 -8.00 6.45
N PHE A 64 7.23 -7.17 7.15
CA PHE A 64 7.35 -5.72 7.08
C PHE A 64 7.22 -5.10 8.47
N ASP A 65 8.19 -4.27 8.83
CA ASP A 65 8.14 -3.49 10.07
C ASP A 65 7.27 -2.24 9.87
N GLY A 66 6.08 -2.27 10.47
CA GLY A 66 5.11 -1.18 10.42
C GLY A 66 5.40 -0.03 11.40
N SER A 67 6.43 -0.13 12.24
CA SER A 67 6.65 0.77 13.38
C SER A 67 6.81 2.24 12.98
N ILE A 68 7.56 2.51 11.91
CA ILE A 68 7.87 3.87 11.45
C ILE A 68 6.73 4.45 10.62
N LEU A 69 6.23 3.70 9.62
CA LEU A 69 5.26 4.24 8.64
C LEU A 69 3.81 4.17 9.12
N PHE A 70 3.48 3.20 9.96
CA PHE A 70 2.12 2.92 10.42
C PHE A 70 1.95 3.04 11.94
N GLY A 71 3.03 3.18 12.70
CA GLY A 71 2.97 3.30 14.17
C GLY A 71 2.64 1.97 14.87
N ILE A 72 2.74 0.84 14.17
CA ILE A 72 2.39 -0.49 14.67
C ILE A 72 3.69 -1.17 15.14
N ARG A 73 3.84 -1.38 16.44
CA ARG A 73 5.08 -1.92 17.06
C ARG A 73 4.92 -3.33 17.63
N ASP A 74 3.68 -3.76 17.81
CA ASP A 74 3.25 -4.98 18.49
C ASP A 74 2.65 -6.00 17.52
N ALA A 75 2.87 -5.81 16.21
CA ALA A 75 2.52 -6.75 15.16
C ALA A 75 3.56 -6.73 14.04
N THR A 76 3.73 -7.85 13.35
CA THR A 76 4.47 -7.89 12.08
C THR A 76 3.48 -7.82 10.93
N LEU A 77 3.71 -6.87 10.02
CA LEU A 77 2.90 -6.73 8.82
C LEU A 77 3.49 -7.55 7.68
N PHE A 78 2.72 -7.71 6.60
CA PHE A 78 3.16 -8.37 5.39
C PHE A 78 3.07 -7.42 4.21
N VAL A 79 4.10 -7.41 3.38
CA VAL A 79 4.23 -6.53 2.24
C VAL A 79 4.32 -7.34 0.96
N SER A 80 3.61 -6.92 -0.09
CA SER A 80 3.59 -7.61 -1.37
C SER A 80 3.67 -6.69 -2.57
N SER A 81 4.32 -7.14 -3.65
CA SER A 81 4.41 -6.36 -4.89
C SER A 81 3.02 -6.05 -5.40
N ALA A 82 2.71 -4.75 -5.46
CA ALA A 82 1.48 -4.31 -6.07
C ALA A 82 1.74 -4.19 -7.57
N ASN A 83 1.28 -5.17 -8.35
CA ASN A 83 1.23 -5.08 -9.82
C ASN A 83 0.15 -4.06 -10.22
N LEU A 84 0.38 -2.79 -9.90
CA LEU A 84 -0.52 -1.67 -10.17
C LEU A 84 -0.51 -1.27 -11.65
N CYS A 85 0.39 -1.85 -12.43
CA CYS A 85 0.52 -1.61 -13.86
C CYS A 85 -0.28 -2.68 -14.61
N CYS A 86 -1.60 -2.50 -14.68
CA CYS A 86 -2.45 -2.88 -15.81
C CYS A 86 -3.91 -2.58 -15.44
N SER A 87 -4.36 -1.36 -15.77
CA SER A 87 -5.78 -1.20 -16.08
C SER A 87 -6.11 -2.26 -17.13
N PRO A 88 -7.18 -3.06 -16.97
CA PRO A 88 -7.63 -3.90 -18.06
C PRO A 88 -7.89 -2.95 -19.22
N LYS A 89 -7.11 -3.04 -20.31
CA LYS A 89 -7.49 -2.40 -21.56
C LYS A 89 -8.80 -3.06 -21.97
N LYS A 90 -9.93 -2.51 -21.52
CA LYS A 90 -11.26 -2.79 -22.08
C LYS A 90 -11.28 -2.16 -23.47
N GLY A 91 -10.61 -2.82 -24.39
CA GLY A 91 -10.57 -2.48 -25.79
C GLY A 91 -10.27 -3.76 -26.51
N LYS A 92 -11.28 -4.33 -27.18
CA LYS A 92 -11.11 -5.38 -28.19
C LYS A 92 -9.90 -4.99 -29.03
N VAL A 93 -8.83 -5.77 -28.96
CA VAL A 93 -7.76 -5.72 -29.95
C VAL A 93 -8.45 -6.05 -31.27
N LYS A 94 -8.80 -5.02 -32.04
CA LYS A 94 -8.98 -5.20 -33.49
C LYS A 94 -7.62 -5.65 -33.98
N GLU A 95 -7.57 -6.87 -34.50
CA GLU A 95 -6.42 -7.40 -35.23
C GLU A 95 -5.95 -6.33 -36.22
N ILE A 96 -4.72 -5.86 -36.04
CA ILE A 96 -4.04 -5.08 -37.08
C ILE A 96 -3.54 -6.11 -38.10
N PRO A 97 -3.92 -6.01 -39.38
CA PRO A 97 -3.48 -6.95 -40.40
C PRO A 97 -1.97 -6.86 -40.57
N LYS A 98 -1.32 -8.04 -40.53
CA LYS A 98 0.09 -8.24 -40.89
C LYS A 98 0.33 -7.79 -42.33
N LYS A 99 0.83 -6.57 -42.53
CA LYS A 99 1.60 -6.20 -43.72
C LYS A 99 2.34 -4.89 -43.46
N LEU A 100 3.55 -5.00 -42.94
CA LEU A 100 4.66 -4.09 -43.23
C LEU A 100 5.96 -4.78 -42.78
N SER A 101 6.35 -5.81 -43.52
CA SER A 101 7.75 -6.26 -43.58
C SER A 101 8.43 -5.44 -44.67
N ASN A 102 9.67 -5.02 -44.40
CA ASN A 102 10.62 -4.31 -45.27
C ASN A 102 10.76 -2.82 -44.94
N LEU A 103 11.45 -2.55 -43.83
CA LEU A 103 12.36 -1.40 -43.76
C LEU A 103 13.66 -1.92 -43.16
N GLU A 104 14.64 -2.16 -44.03
CA GLU A 104 16.03 -2.42 -43.67
C GLU A 104 16.55 -1.24 -42.84
N SER A 105 17.04 -1.53 -41.63
CA SER A 105 17.72 -0.56 -40.78
C SER A 105 19.21 -0.82 -40.79
N ASP A 106 19.94 0.16 -41.32
CA ASP A 106 21.40 0.30 -41.34
C ASP A 106 22.02 0.14 -39.93
N PRO A 107 23.04 -0.72 -39.75
CA PRO A 107 23.77 -0.87 -38.50
C PRO A 107 24.99 0.06 -38.48
N SER A 108 24.79 1.39 -38.53
CA SER A 108 25.92 2.34 -38.45
C SER A 108 25.54 3.74 -37.95
N SER A 109 24.82 3.84 -36.83
CA SER A 109 24.85 5.08 -36.04
C SER A 109 24.76 4.77 -34.55
N GLY A 110 25.91 4.50 -33.96
CA GLY A 110 26.09 4.47 -32.51
C GLY A 110 25.84 5.86 -31.93
N SER A 111 24.59 6.12 -31.56
CA SER A 111 24.26 7.13 -30.56
C SER A 111 23.63 6.40 -29.39
N LEU A 112 24.49 5.99 -28.46
CA LEU A 112 24.10 5.48 -27.15
C LEU A 112 23.50 6.66 -26.38
N SER A 113 22.21 6.92 -26.63
CA SER A 113 21.41 7.86 -25.84
C SER A 113 21.30 7.28 -24.44
N TYR A 114 22.21 7.71 -23.57
CA TYR A 114 22.24 7.49 -22.15
C TYR A 114 21.01 8.20 -21.55
N TYR A 115 19.83 7.57 -21.66
CA TYR A 115 18.69 7.96 -20.85
C TYR A 115 19.08 7.73 -19.39
N PRO A 116 19.07 8.76 -18.54
CA PRO A 116 19.32 8.56 -17.12
C PRO A 116 18.33 7.49 -16.64
N THR A 117 18.88 6.43 -16.06
CA THR A 117 18.18 5.28 -15.49
C THR A 117 16.89 5.74 -14.81
N ALA A 118 15.76 5.52 -15.48
CA ALA A 118 14.47 5.95 -14.98
C ALA A 118 14.27 5.31 -13.61
N PHE A 119 14.25 6.13 -12.54
CA PHE A 119 14.05 5.68 -11.18
C PHE A 119 12.84 4.74 -11.12
N HIS A 120 13.10 3.44 -10.96
CA HIS A 120 12.06 2.42 -11.02
C HIS A 120 11.30 2.40 -9.70
N MET A 121 10.29 3.26 -9.59
CA MET A 121 9.39 3.30 -8.45
C MET A 121 8.61 1.99 -8.35
N SER A 122 8.78 1.30 -7.23
CA SER A 122 8.08 0.06 -6.93
C SER A 122 7.02 0.30 -5.87
N TYR A 123 5.80 -0.18 -6.08
CA TYR A 123 4.70 -0.04 -5.14
C TYR A 123 4.47 -1.36 -4.41
N ARG A 124 4.02 -1.27 -3.17
CA ARG A 124 3.67 -2.41 -2.34
C ARG A 124 2.34 -2.22 -1.64
N VAL A 125 1.61 -3.32 -1.52
CA VAL A 125 0.46 -3.42 -0.64
C VAL A 125 0.91 -3.96 0.71
N VAL A 126 0.45 -3.34 1.79
CA VAL A 126 0.77 -3.71 3.17
C VAL A 126 -0.51 -4.23 3.83
N ILE A 127 -0.44 -5.45 4.33
CA ILE A 127 -1.56 -6.19 4.93
C ILE A 127 -1.17 -6.71 6.32
N ASP A 128 -2.16 -6.99 7.15
CA ASP A 128 -1.95 -7.75 8.39
C ASP A 128 -2.00 -9.27 8.15
N SER A 129 -1.84 -10.05 9.22
CA SER A 129 -1.93 -11.52 9.15
C SER A 129 -3.32 -12.04 8.79
N MET A 130 -4.35 -11.20 8.88
CA MET A 130 -5.75 -11.51 8.59
C MET A 130 -6.19 -11.00 7.21
N CYS A 131 -5.26 -10.53 6.37
CA CYS A 131 -5.53 -9.95 5.05
C CYS A 131 -6.34 -8.66 5.05
N ASN A 132 -6.36 -7.93 6.16
CA ASN A 132 -6.88 -6.57 6.15
C ASN A 132 -5.84 -5.62 5.56
N LEU A 133 -6.30 -4.67 4.75
CA LEU A 133 -5.46 -3.63 4.18
C LEU A 133 -5.04 -2.62 5.25
N ILE A 134 -3.74 -2.55 5.52
CA ILE A 134 -3.13 -1.53 6.37
C ILE A 134 -2.81 -0.27 5.56
N GLY A 135 -2.31 -0.44 4.34
CA GLY A 135 -2.06 0.68 3.43
C GLY A 135 -1.22 0.32 2.22
N LEU A 136 -0.74 1.34 1.51
CA LEU A 136 0.23 1.19 0.43
C LEU A 136 1.52 1.93 0.78
N VAL A 137 2.64 1.38 0.32
CA VAL A 137 3.94 2.04 0.36
C VAL A 137 4.57 2.03 -1.03
N TYR A 138 5.47 2.97 -1.28
CA TYR A 138 6.32 2.96 -2.47
C TYR A 138 7.78 3.08 -2.06
N ILE A 139 8.64 2.46 -2.88
CA ILE A 139 10.09 2.46 -2.67
C ILE A 139 10.69 3.49 -3.62
N LEU A 140 11.48 4.41 -3.07
CA LEU A 140 12.28 5.39 -3.80
C LEU A 140 13.64 5.46 -3.13
N ASN A 141 14.72 5.28 -3.90
CA ASN A 141 16.10 5.27 -3.37
C ASN A 141 16.27 4.36 -2.16
N GLN A 142 15.79 3.11 -2.26
CA GLN A 142 15.79 2.08 -1.20
C GLN A 142 15.04 2.46 0.10
N SER A 143 14.36 3.60 0.12
CA SER A 143 13.57 4.06 1.25
C SER A 143 12.08 3.84 0.99
N TYR A 144 11.34 3.44 2.03
CA TYR A 144 9.90 3.26 1.96
C TYR A 144 9.19 4.55 2.32
N TYR A 145 8.16 4.87 1.54
CA TYR A 145 7.29 6.02 1.77
C TYR A 145 5.85 5.55 1.79
N ARG A 146 5.10 6.07 2.77
CA ARG A 146 3.67 5.78 2.88
C ARG A 146 2.87 6.56 1.84
N CYS A 147 1.95 5.87 1.20
CA CYS A 147 0.96 6.50 0.34
C CYS A 147 -0.19 7.08 1.17
N THR A 148 -0.78 8.16 0.67
CA THR A 148 -1.90 8.81 1.33
C THR A 148 -3.21 8.23 0.83
N GLN A 149 -4.03 7.71 1.75
CA GLN A 149 -5.40 7.32 1.43
C GLN A 149 -6.24 8.57 1.18
N VAL A 150 -7.04 8.54 0.13
CA VAL A 150 -7.83 9.69 -0.32
C VAL A 150 -9.27 9.31 -0.60
N LEU A 151 -10.18 10.27 -0.40
CA LEU A 151 -11.58 10.20 -0.83
C LEU A 151 -11.77 11.05 -2.09
N ASP A 152 -12.44 10.47 -3.07
CA ASP A 152 -12.88 11.15 -4.28
C ASP A 152 -14.32 11.65 -4.08
N LEU A 153 -14.50 12.97 -3.98
CA LEU A 153 -15.80 13.58 -3.71
C LEU A 153 -16.75 13.63 -4.92
N ASN A 154 -16.28 13.30 -6.12
CA ASN A 154 -17.11 13.38 -7.33
C ASN A 154 -17.92 12.10 -7.60
N HIS A 155 -17.57 10.98 -6.99
CA HIS A 155 -18.44 9.81 -6.94
C HIS A 155 -19.42 9.99 -5.78
N GLY A 156 -20.60 10.53 -6.08
CA GLY A 156 -21.66 10.94 -5.13
C GLY A 156 -22.27 9.82 -4.27
N SER A 157 -21.45 9.08 -3.53
CA SER A 157 -21.86 8.08 -2.56
C SER A 157 -21.02 8.21 -1.28
N ILE A 158 -20.97 9.41 -0.71
CA ILE A 158 -20.85 9.50 0.74
C ILE A 158 -22.30 9.52 1.21
N SER A 159 -22.90 8.34 1.37
CA SER A 159 -24.12 8.21 2.15
C SER A 159 -23.78 8.75 3.53
N SER A 160 -24.32 9.90 3.87
CA SER A 160 -24.17 10.59 5.16
C SER A 160 -24.75 9.79 6.34
N SER A 161 -25.07 8.51 6.14
CA SER A 161 -25.70 7.62 7.11
C SER A 161 -24.74 6.68 7.85
N GLU A 162 -23.46 6.59 7.50
CA GLU A 162 -22.55 5.63 8.15
C GLU A 162 -21.60 6.30 9.17
N THR A 163 -22.14 6.39 10.39
CA THR A 163 -21.43 6.20 11.66
C THR A 163 -20.31 7.18 12.01
N GLY A 164 -20.66 8.28 12.69
CA GLY A 164 -20.06 8.78 13.94
C GLY A 164 -18.53 8.97 14.10
N LEU A 165 -17.73 8.66 13.10
CA LEU A 165 -16.30 8.92 13.10
C LEU A 165 -16.11 10.31 12.53
N ASN A 166 -15.66 11.25 13.36
CA ASN A 166 -15.13 12.53 12.93
C ASN A 166 -13.91 12.27 12.03
N ILE A 167 -14.14 11.88 10.78
CA ILE A 167 -13.08 11.76 9.78
C ILE A 167 -12.68 13.19 9.48
N PHE A 168 -11.62 13.64 10.14
CA PHE A 168 -10.97 14.91 9.83
C PHE A 168 -10.34 14.80 8.44
N SER A 169 -11.13 15.12 7.43
CA SER A 169 -10.70 15.18 6.05
C SER A 169 -10.08 16.55 5.76
N THR A 170 -8.88 16.58 5.21
CA THR A 170 -8.23 17.81 4.75
C THR A 170 -8.00 17.73 3.24
N ASN A 171 -8.12 18.87 2.56
CA ASN A 171 -7.82 18.95 1.13
C ASN A 171 -6.37 18.55 0.89
N TYR A 172 -6.16 17.50 0.11
CA TYR A 172 -4.85 16.89 -0.07
C TYR A 172 -4.31 17.12 -1.48
N ALA A 173 -5.14 16.92 -2.49
CA ALA A 173 -4.73 17.05 -3.88
C ALA A 173 -5.90 17.34 -4.82
N TYR A 174 -5.58 17.72 -6.04
CA TYR A 174 -6.49 17.76 -7.17
C TYR A 174 -6.10 16.71 -8.20
N ARG A 175 -7.07 15.95 -8.71
CA ARG A 175 -6.88 15.04 -9.85
C ARG A 175 -7.48 15.67 -11.09
N CYS A 176 -6.61 16.07 -12.01
CA CYS A 176 -6.97 16.58 -13.32
C CYS A 176 -6.63 15.51 -14.36
N LYS A 177 -7.64 14.87 -14.96
CA LYS A 177 -7.42 13.71 -15.85
C LYS A 177 -6.62 12.62 -15.12
N ASN A 178 -5.35 12.39 -15.51
CA ASN A 178 -4.46 11.38 -14.91
C ASN A 178 -3.32 12.01 -14.10
N THR A 179 -3.34 13.33 -13.89
CA THR A 179 -2.29 14.07 -13.18
C THR A 179 -2.78 14.51 -11.82
N ILE A 180 -1.94 14.29 -10.79
CA ILE A 180 -2.20 14.74 -9.43
C ILE A 180 -1.39 16.00 -9.12
N PHE A 181 -2.07 17.02 -8.63
CA PHE A 181 -1.50 18.26 -8.11
C PHE A 181 -1.71 18.30 -6.61
N LEU A 182 -0.63 18.34 -5.82
CA LEU A 182 -0.75 18.42 -4.36
C LEU A 182 -1.33 19.78 -3.96
N TYR A 183 -2.30 19.78 -3.05
CA TYR A 183 -3.00 21.00 -2.63
C TYR A 183 -2.02 22.07 -2.14
N LYS A 184 -1.00 21.67 -1.37
CA LYS A 184 0.07 22.58 -0.90
C LYS A 184 0.82 23.29 -2.05
N ASP A 185 1.07 22.59 -3.16
CA ASP A 185 1.82 23.14 -4.29
C ASP A 185 0.94 24.14 -5.06
N VAL A 186 -0.36 23.84 -5.15
CA VAL A 186 -1.37 24.69 -5.77
C VAL A 186 -1.58 25.97 -4.95
N VAL A 187 -1.79 25.84 -3.64
CA VAL A 187 -1.97 27.00 -2.74
C VAL A 187 -0.73 27.88 -2.76
N ARG A 188 0.48 27.31 -2.70
CA ARG A 188 1.73 28.06 -2.80
C ARG A 188 1.83 28.84 -4.12
N SER A 189 1.46 28.21 -5.23
CA SER A 189 1.44 28.86 -6.55
C SER A 189 0.41 29.98 -6.60
N PHE A 190 -0.78 29.75 -6.02
CA PHE A 190 -1.85 30.73 -5.91
C PHE A 190 -1.45 31.94 -5.09
N GLU A 191 -0.87 31.74 -3.90
CA GLU A 191 -0.43 32.83 -3.01
C GLU A 191 0.61 33.71 -3.69
N TYR A 192 1.61 33.09 -4.33
CA TYR A 192 2.61 33.81 -5.11
C TYR A 192 1.98 34.65 -6.22
N LEU A 193 1.12 34.04 -7.06
CA LEU A 193 0.46 34.74 -8.16
C LEU A 193 -0.50 35.83 -7.67
N ARG A 194 -1.17 35.60 -6.54
CA ARG A 194 -2.06 36.57 -5.91
C ARG A 194 -1.28 37.81 -5.49
N GLU A 195 -0.12 37.61 -4.85
CA GLU A 195 0.76 38.71 -4.48
C GLU A 195 1.23 39.50 -5.71
N GLN A 196 1.70 38.82 -6.75
CA GLN A 196 2.13 39.48 -7.99
C GLN A 196 0.96 40.24 -8.65
N TYR A 197 -0.22 39.64 -8.69
CA TYR A 197 -1.42 40.24 -9.26
C TYR A 197 -1.80 41.56 -8.56
N PHE A 198 -1.69 41.63 -7.23
CA PHE A 198 -2.01 42.85 -6.49
C PHE A 198 -0.94 43.94 -6.59
N ARG A 199 0.27 43.62 -7.06
CA ARG A 199 1.32 44.61 -7.37
C ARG A 199 1.12 45.29 -8.72
N LEU A 200 0.36 44.68 -9.64
CA LEU A 200 0.09 45.24 -10.96
C LEU A 200 -0.83 46.47 -10.89
N ASP A 201 -0.67 47.39 -11.85
CA ASP A 201 -1.58 48.52 -11.98
C ASP A 201 -3.01 48.06 -12.33
N GLN A 202 -3.99 48.95 -12.22
CA GLN A 202 -5.39 48.57 -12.46
C GLN A 202 -5.67 48.14 -13.92
N LYS A 203 -4.93 48.70 -14.89
CA LYS A 203 -5.08 48.42 -16.31
C LYS A 203 -4.52 47.03 -16.65
N GLU A 204 -3.30 46.74 -16.18
CA GLU A 204 -2.64 45.44 -16.26
C GLU A 204 -3.46 44.33 -15.58
N ARG A 205 -4.10 44.64 -14.43
CA ARG A 205 -5.01 43.74 -13.72
C ARG A 205 -6.28 43.37 -14.50
N MET A 206 -6.77 44.26 -15.37
CA MET A 206 -7.93 43.97 -16.21
C MET A 206 -7.57 43.09 -17.41
N ILE A 207 -6.43 43.34 -18.05
CA ILE A 207 -6.00 42.58 -19.23
C ILE A 207 -5.61 41.14 -18.84
N SER A 208 -5.05 40.95 -17.64
CA SER A 208 -4.60 39.65 -17.12
C SER A 208 -5.71 38.68 -16.71
N ARG A 209 -6.99 39.09 -16.81
CA ARG A 209 -8.12 38.26 -16.40
C ARG A 209 -8.71 37.48 -17.58
N LYS A 210 -8.24 36.24 -17.76
CA LYS A 210 -8.97 35.28 -18.61
C LYS A 210 -10.18 34.75 -17.86
N ARG A 211 -11.37 35.13 -18.33
CA ARG A 211 -12.66 34.73 -17.75
C ARG A 211 -13.23 33.51 -18.48
N THR A 212 -13.80 32.58 -17.73
CA THR A 212 -14.61 31.47 -18.24
C THR A 212 -15.89 31.35 -17.42
N THR A 213 -16.83 30.55 -17.92
CA THR A 213 -17.99 30.12 -17.15
C THR A 213 -17.92 28.62 -16.94
N SER A 214 -18.42 28.15 -15.80
CA SER A 214 -18.56 26.72 -15.49
C SER A 214 -19.76 26.54 -14.57
N THR A 215 -20.51 25.47 -14.79
CA THR A 215 -21.62 25.06 -13.92
C THR A 215 -21.16 24.08 -12.83
N GLU A 216 -19.90 23.65 -12.86
CA GLU A 216 -19.32 22.70 -11.90
C GLU A 216 -18.81 23.39 -10.62
N PHE A 217 -18.84 24.72 -10.59
CA PHE A 217 -18.50 25.55 -9.44
C PHE A 217 -19.74 26.35 -8.99
N GLN A 218 -19.78 26.72 -7.71
CA GLN A 218 -20.84 27.59 -7.17
C GLN A 218 -20.82 28.97 -7.85
N ASP A 219 -19.63 29.47 -8.17
CA ASP A 219 -19.45 30.72 -8.91
C ASP A 219 -19.59 30.49 -10.43
N LYS A 220 -20.57 31.17 -11.05
CA LYS A 220 -20.81 31.10 -12.51
C LYS A 220 -19.68 31.70 -13.35
N ALA A 221 -18.94 32.67 -12.80
CA ALA A 221 -17.88 33.38 -13.48
C ALA A 221 -16.55 33.11 -12.79
N LEU A 222 -15.64 32.47 -13.53
CA LEU A 222 -14.34 32.05 -13.02
C LEU A 222 -13.23 32.79 -13.76
N TYR A 223 -12.16 33.09 -13.04
CA TYR A 223 -10.91 33.61 -13.56
C TYR A 223 -9.87 32.51 -13.53
N LEU A 224 -9.02 32.43 -14.55
CA LEU A 224 -8.08 31.33 -14.72
C LEU A 224 -6.64 31.82 -14.58
N TRP A 225 -5.86 31.19 -13.69
CA TRP A 225 -4.42 31.42 -13.53
C TRP A 225 -3.62 30.14 -13.80
N THR A 226 -2.42 30.28 -14.34
CA THR A 226 -1.52 29.15 -14.63
C THR A 226 -0.90 28.57 -13.36
N LEU A 227 -0.54 27.28 -13.36
CA LEU A 227 0.30 26.70 -12.29
C LEU A 227 1.77 26.92 -12.60
N TYR A 228 2.57 27.09 -11.54
CA TYR A 228 4.02 27.23 -11.62
C TYR A 228 4.44 28.39 -12.53
N ALA A 229 4.21 29.60 -12.04
CA ALA A 229 4.78 30.80 -12.62
C ALA A 229 6.32 30.76 -12.42
N ASP A 230 7.06 30.46 -13.49
CA ASP A 230 8.51 30.58 -13.50
C ASP A 230 8.91 32.05 -13.36
N ARG A 231 9.71 32.41 -12.35
CA ARG A 231 9.92 33.79 -11.87
C ARG A 231 10.35 34.80 -12.95
N GLU A 232 10.79 34.34 -14.11
CA GLU A 232 11.45 35.15 -15.13
C GLU A 232 10.51 35.79 -16.17
N THR A 233 9.26 35.34 -16.37
CA THR A 233 8.43 35.84 -17.49
C THR A 233 7.09 36.45 -17.07
N LYS A 234 6.91 37.78 -17.22
CA LYS A 234 5.66 38.51 -16.96
C LYS A 234 4.42 38.01 -17.75
N GLU A 235 4.55 37.00 -18.60
CA GLU A 235 3.51 36.39 -19.42
C GLU A 235 2.51 35.50 -18.64
N PHE A 236 2.69 35.38 -17.31
CA PHE A 236 1.95 34.51 -16.39
C PHE A 236 0.43 34.43 -16.56
N PHE A 237 -0.19 35.53 -16.97
CA PHE A 237 -1.64 35.69 -16.99
C PHE A 237 -2.28 35.57 -18.38
N PHE A 238 -1.48 35.63 -19.45
CA PHE A 238 -2.00 35.93 -20.78
C PHE A 238 -2.03 34.71 -21.70
N ASP A 239 -1.03 33.83 -21.62
CA ASP A 239 -0.93 32.67 -22.50
C ASP A 239 -1.12 31.35 -21.75
N ILE A 240 -2.40 30.96 -21.58
CA ILE A 240 -2.75 29.65 -21.02
C ILE A 240 -2.48 28.58 -22.08
N LYS A 241 -1.20 28.30 -22.34
CA LYS A 241 -0.72 27.15 -23.11
C LYS A 241 -0.86 25.85 -22.31
N TYR A 242 -0.90 25.95 -20.99
CA TYR A 242 -0.98 24.78 -20.12
C TYR A 242 -2.38 24.18 -20.06
N PRO A 243 -2.52 22.86 -20.12
CA PRO A 243 -3.81 22.19 -20.05
C PRO A 243 -4.43 22.18 -18.64
N TYR A 244 -3.73 22.70 -17.63
CA TYR A 244 -4.16 22.73 -16.22
C TYR A 244 -4.05 24.15 -15.67
N VAL A 245 -5.07 24.60 -14.94
CA VAL A 245 -5.16 25.97 -14.39
C VAL A 245 -5.82 25.96 -13.02
N MET A 246 -5.51 26.99 -12.24
CA MET A 246 -6.25 27.36 -11.05
C MET A 246 -7.48 28.17 -11.43
N ALA A 247 -8.60 27.94 -10.76
CA ALA A 247 -9.83 28.69 -10.90
C ALA A 247 -10.04 29.58 -9.68
N MET A 248 -10.36 30.86 -9.91
CA MET A 248 -10.67 31.82 -8.86
C MET A 248 -12.03 32.47 -9.10
N ASN A 249 -12.65 32.92 -8.01
CA ASN A 249 -13.86 33.71 -8.08
C ASN A 249 -13.58 35.21 -8.29
N LYS A 250 -14.64 36.02 -8.32
CA LYS A 250 -14.57 37.48 -8.50
C LYS A 250 -13.76 38.22 -7.43
N ASN A 251 -13.59 37.61 -6.26
CA ASN A 251 -12.82 38.17 -5.14
C ASN A 251 -11.35 37.72 -5.18
N SER A 252 -10.92 37.07 -6.27
CA SER A 252 -9.60 36.47 -6.42
C SER A 252 -9.29 35.39 -5.38
N ASN A 253 -10.31 34.70 -4.86
CA ASN A 253 -10.12 33.54 -3.98
C ASN A 253 -10.05 32.26 -4.82
N LEU A 254 -9.11 31.37 -4.47
CA LEU A 254 -8.99 30.05 -5.08
C LEU A 254 -10.25 29.22 -4.79
N VAL A 255 -10.92 28.75 -5.83
CA VAL A 255 -12.11 27.88 -5.73
C VAL A 255 -11.84 26.44 -6.20
N GLY A 256 -10.70 26.20 -6.84
CA GLY A 256 -10.26 24.85 -7.22
C GLY A 256 -9.33 24.85 -8.43
N MET A 257 -9.24 23.70 -9.10
CA MET A 257 -8.48 23.54 -10.33
C MET A 257 -9.39 23.12 -11.50
N MET A 258 -8.97 23.48 -12.71
CA MET A 258 -9.61 23.06 -13.94
C MET A 258 -8.57 22.53 -14.93
N HIS A 259 -9.03 21.67 -15.84
CA HIS A 259 -8.23 21.24 -16.96
C HIS A 259 -8.98 21.37 -18.28
N LYS A 260 -8.23 21.54 -19.35
CA LYS A 260 -8.78 21.66 -20.70
C LYS A 260 -9.08 20.27 -21.23
N ASN A 261 -10.34 19.99 -21.53
CA ASN A 261 -10.77 18.81 -22.27
C ASN A 261 -11.36 19.28 -23.60
N ASN A 262 -10.65 19.06 -24.70
CA ASN A 262 -10.93 19.66 -26.00
C ASN A 262 -10.96 21.20 -25.92
N ARG A 263 -12.14 21.81 -26.13
CA ARG A 263 -12.35 23.27 -26.03
C ARG A 263 -13.07 23.71 -24.76
N LYS A 264 -13.37 22.77 -23.85
CA LYS A 264 -14.11 23.05 -22.60
C LYS A 264 -13.18 22.91 -21.39
N TRP A 265 -13.36 23.79 -20.42
CA TRP A 265 -12.72 23.67 -19.12
C TRP A 265 -13.58 22.80 -18.21
N VAL A 266 -12.99 21.76 -17.64
CA VAL A 266 -13.65 20.79 -16.76
C VAL A 266 -13.02 20.90 -15.38
N ARG A 267 -13.81 20.79 -14.31
CA ARG A 267 -13.31 20.86 -12.93
C ARG A 267 -12.45 19.63 -12.65
N CYS A 268 -11.31 19.85 -12.01
CA CYS A 268 -10.52 18.75 -11.46
C CYS A 268 -11.17 18.22 -10.20
N VAL A 269 -11.02 16.92 -9.97
CA VAL A 269 -11.57 16.26 -8.78
C VAL A 269 -10.77 16.68 -7.56
N GLU A 270 -11.44 17.17 -6.52
CA GLU A 270 -10.83 17.41 -5.22
C GLU A 270 -10.69 16.09 -4.46
N MET A 271 -9.48 15.84 -3.97
CA MET A 271 -9.13 14.66 -3.21
C MET A 271 -8.83 15.06 -1.78
N GLN A 272 -9.55 14.47 -0.83
CA GLN A 272 -9.32 14.70 0.58
C GLN A 272 -8.53 13.56 1.19
N SER A 273 -7.52 13.86 2.00
CA SER A 273 -6.81 12.81 2.73
C SER A 273 -7.62 12.32 3.91
N VAL A 274 -7.65 11.00 4.09
CA VAL A 274 -8.20 10.38 5.30
C VAL A 274 -7.08 10.25 6.31
N ARG A 275 -7.24 10.88 7.48
CA ARG A 275 -6.31 10.65 8.58
C ARG A 275 -6.52 9.24 9.10
N SER A 276 -5.57 8.34 8.86
CA SER A 276 -5.56 7.06 9.55
C SER A 276 -5.03 7.29 10.96
N GLU A 277 -5.90 7.22 11.96
CA GLU A 277 -5.43 7.05 13.32
C GLU A 277 -4.73 5.69 13.43
N ALA A 278 -3.66 5.64 14.23
CA ALA A 278 -3.06 4.36 14.56
C ALA A 278 -4.13 3.51 15.27
N PRO A 279 -4.35 2.26 14.84
CA PRO A 279 -5.25 1.35 15.54
C PRO A 279 -4.88 1.32 17.02
N ARG A 280 -5.83 1.68 17.90
CA ARG A 280 -5.65 1.60 19.35
C ARG A 280 -6.67 0.62 19.88
N PHE A 281 -6.28 -0.64 19.97
CA PHE A 281 -7.08 -1.64 20.65
C PHE A 281 -6.77 -1.56 22.16
N GLN A 282 -7.82 -1.55 22.99
CA GLN A 282 -7.70 -1.35 24.44
C GLN A 282 -7.74 -2.66 25.25
N ASP A 283 -7.83 -3.79 24.57
CA ASP A 283 -7.85 -5.13 25.16
C ASP A 283 -6.44 -5.69 25.25
N SER A 284 -6.02 -6.11 26.45
CA SER A 284 -4.69 -6.68 26.71
C SER A 284 -4.44 -8.01 25.98
N THR A 285 -5.49 -8.67 25.48
CA THR A 285 -5.39 -9.95 24.75
C THR A 285 -5.14 -9.77 23.26
N LYS A 286 -5.16 -8.53 22.75
CA LYS A 286 -4.97 -8.21 21.34
C LYS A 286 -3.92 -7.13 21.13
N ASN A 287 -3.25 -7.16 19.99
CA ASN A 287 -2.35 -6.10 19.59
C ASN A 287 -3.11 -4.90 18.99
N SER A 288 -2.38 -3.84 18.66
CA SER A 288 -2.91 -2.59 18.12
C SER A 288 -3.82 -2.80 16.91
N ILE A 289 -3.50 -3.77 16.04
CA ILE A 289 -4.27 -4.10 14.83
C ILE A 289 -5.38 -5.14 15.07
N GLY A 290 -5.61 -5.56 16.31
CA GLY A 290 -6.71 -6.45 16.69
C GLY A 290 -6.42 -7.95 16.56
N GLU A 291 -5.18 -8.35 16.26
CA GLU A 291 -4.77 -9.75 16.30
C GLU A 291 -4.68 -10.23 17.74
N THR A 292 -5.10 -11.46 18.00
CA THR A 292 -4.99 -12.07 19.33
C THR A 292 -3.55 -12.48 19.61
N PHE A 293 -3.11 -12.30 20.85
CA PHE A 293 -1.85 -12.89 21.31
C PHE A 293 -2.06 -14.38 21.59
N PHE A 294 -1.24 -15.24 20.99
CA PHE A 294 -1.22 -16.66 21.33
C PHE A 294 -0.50 -16.87 22.66
N ASP A 295 -1.08 -17.72 23.50
CA ASP A 295 -0.46 -18.11 24.77
C ASP A 295 0.86 -18.85 24.52
N ASN A 296 1.78 -18.74 25.48
CA ASN A 296 3.07 -19.45 25.50
C ASN A 296 4.05 -19.15 24.36
N VAL A 297 3.78 -18.12 23.53
CA VAL A 297 4.70 -17.64 22.50
C VAL A 297 5.79 -16.77 23.14
N SER A 298 7.04 -17.15 22.93
CA SER A 298 8.22 -16.38 23.36
C SER A 298 9.16 -16.18 22.19
N SER A 299 10.20 -15.36 22.37
CA SER A 299 11.25 -15.21 21.37
C SER A 299 12.12 -16.47 21.25
N TYR A 300 12.74 -16.67 20.08
CA TYR A 300 13.63 -17.78 19.76
C TYR A 300 14.94 -17.28 19.14
N THR A 301 16.01 -18.04 19.32
CA THR A 301 17.27 -17.89 18.57
C THR A 301 17.43 -19.09 17.65
N CYS A 302 17.52 -18.82 16.34
CA CYS A 302 17.75 -19.81 15.29
C CYS A 302 19.06 -19.47 14.57
N GLY A 303 20.12 -20.24 14.79
CA GLY A 303 21.43 -19.93 14.21
C GLY A 303 21.92 -18.54 14.64
N ARG A 304 22.04 -17.61 13.68
CA ARG A 304 22.41 -16.21 13.92
C ARG A 304 21.22 -15.24 13.99
N SER A 305 20.01 -15.76 13.83
CA SER A 305 18.80 -14.96 13.74
C SER A 305 18.02 -15.00 15.05
N ASP A 306 17.60 -13.82 15.51
CA ASP A 306 16.66 -13.69 16.62
C ASP A 306 15.25 -13.45 16.08
N ILE A 307 14.32 -14.29 16.50
CA ILE A 307 12.92 -14.24 16.08
C ILE A 307 12.09 -13.83 17.30
N SER A 308 11.48 -12.64 17.23
CA SER A 308 10.70 -12.11 18.34
C SER A 308 9.34 -12.78 18.46
N ALA A 309 8.76 -12.74 19.68
CA ALA A 309 7.39 -13.16 19.91
C ALA A 309 6.38 -12.44 18.99
N THR A 310 6.61 -11.16 18.69
CA THR A 310 5.79 -10.37 17.76
C THR A 310 5.79 -10.94 16.34
N ILE A 311 6.96 -11.34 15.83
CA ILE A 311 7.08 -11.97 14.50
C ILE A 311 6.33 -13.31 14.49
N LEU A 312 6.54 -14.13 15.53
CA LEU A 312 5.88 -15.42 15.65
C LEU A 312 4.36 -15.26 15.71
N ASN A 313 3.85 -14.35 16.52
CA ASN A 313 2.42 -14.16 16.71
C ASN A 313 1.70 -13.86 15.39
N SER A 314 2.17 -12.87 14.61
CA SER A 314 1.53 -12.52 13.34
C SER A 314 1.71 -13.61 12.27
N HIS A 315 2.81 -14.37 12.27
CA HIS A 315 2.95 -15.53 11.38
C HIS A 315 2.03 -16.70 11.78
N MET A 316 1.87 -16.95 13.08
CA MET A 316 0.94 -17.94 13.59
C MET A 316 -0.50 -17.58 13.25
N GLN A 317 -0.89 -16.30 13.37
CA GLN A 317 -2.22 -15.86 12.97
C GLN A 317 -2.49 -16.13 11.49
N ALA A 318 -1.53 -15.77 10.62
CA ALA A 318 -1.62 -16.02 9.19
C ALA A 318 -1.75 -17.52 8.88
N ALA A 319 -0.92 -18.34 9.54
CA ALA A 319 -0.96 -19.80 9.39
C ALA A 319 -2.31 -20.38 9.82
N CYS A 320 -2.78 -19.95 10.98
CA CYS A 320 -3.99 -20.45 11.61
C CYS A 320 -5.26 -20.11 10.86
N ARG A 321 -5.32 -18.91 10.26
CA ARG A 321 -6.39 -18.55 9.35
C ARG A 321 -6.50 -19.59 8.22
N VAL A 322 -5.38 -19.90 7.58
CA VAL A 322 -5.35 -20.86 6.46
C VAL A 322 -5.71 -22.28 6.91
N ILE A 323 -5.14 -22.74 8.04
CA ILE A 323 -5.45 -24.08 8.59
C ILE A 323 -6.96 -24.23 8.84
N LYS A 324 -7.60 -23.21 9.42
CA LYS A 324 -9.03 -23.20 9.70
C LYS A 324 -9.85 -23.17 8.41
N GLU A 325 -9.50 -22.35 7.43
CA GLU A 325 -10.18 -22.27 6.12
C GLU A 325 -10.12 -23.59 5.34
N ASP A 326 -9.04 -24.36 5.48
CA ASP A 326 -8.87 -25.64 4.78
C ASP A 326 -9.54 -26.81 5.49
N SER A 327 -9.74 -26.75 6.82
CA SER A 327 -10.42 -27.79 7.60
C SER A 327 -11.87 -28.06 7.14
N GLY A 328 -12.51 -27.11 6.45
CA GLY A 328 -13.87 -27.23 5.91
C GLY A 328 -13.96 -27.69 4.44
N LYS A 329 -12.85 -27.87 3.73
CA LYS A 329 -12.85 -28.21 2.30
C LYS A 329 -12.65 -29.71 2.08
N ILE A 330 -13.74 -30.42 1.75
CA ILE A 330 -13.81 -31.89 1.49
C ILE A 330 -12.83 -32.35 0.40
N ARG A 331 -12.43 -31.46 -0.51
CA ARG A 331 -11.27 -31.66 -1.40
C ARG A 331 -10.15 -30.77 -0.92
N VAL A 332 -9.29 -31.30 -0.06
CA VAL A 332 -7.98 -30.71 0.23
C VAL A 332 -7.26 -30.58 -1.12
N ARG A 333 -7.27 -29.39 -1.72
CA ARG A 333 -6.38 -29.12 -2.85
C ARG A 333 -4.99 -29.36 -2.29
N GLN A 334 -4.30 -30.38 -2.78
CA GLN A 334 -2.93 -30.75 -2.41
C GLN A 334 -1.92 -29.59 -2.57
N THR A 335 -2.36 -28.45 -3.11
CA THR A 335 -1.60 -27.23 -3.33
C THR A 335 -1.63 -26.23 -2.15
N ALA A 336 -2.55 -26.37 -1.19
CA ALA A 336 -2.70 -25.44 -0.05
C ALA A 336 -1.80 -25.83 1.14
N TYR A 337 -0.48 -25.80 0.92
CA TYR A 337 0.58 -26.13 1.89
C TYR A 337 0.88 -27.64 2.07
N PRO A 338 2.12 -28.11 1.78
CA PRO A 338 2.52 -29.49 2.01
C PRO A 338 2.42 -29.90 3.48
N ARG A 339 1.82 -31.07 3.72
CA ARG A 339 2.45 -32.05 4.61
C ARG A 339 3.85 -32.29 4.04
N LEU A 340 4.90 -31.75 4.65
CA LEU A 340 6.24 -32.19 4.31
C LEU A 340 6.28 -33.70 4.59
N LYS A 341 6.27 -34.53 3.55
CA LYS A 341 6.68 -35.94 3.69
C LYS A 341 8.18 -35.91 3.94
N LEU A 342 8.58 -35.83 5.20
CA LEU A 342 9.97 -36.13 5.55
C LEU A 342 10.21 -37.62 5.30
N ALA A 343 11.32 -37.94 4.66
CA ALA A 343 11.82 -39.31 4.63
C ALA A 343 12.16 -39.72 6.08
N GLY A 344 11.31 -40.55 6.69
CA GLY A 344 11.60 -41.21 7.96
C GLY A 344 11.00 -40.60 9.23
N ILE A 345 10.19 -39.53 9.16
CA ILE A 345 9.37 -39.10 10.32
C ILE A 345 7.93 -39.44 9.99
N ASP A 346 7.37 -40.43 10.70
CA ASP A 346 5.94 -40.69 10.73
C ASP A 346 5.28 -39.52 11.47
N MET A 347 5.08 -38.42 10.74
CA MET A 347 4.40 -37.26 11.28
C MET A 347 2.93 -37.64 11.41
N GLY A 348 2.48 -37.76 12.66
CA GLY A 348 1.06 -37.80 12.98
C GLY A 348 0.31 -36.79 12.11
N SER A 349 -0.87 -37.18 11.62
CA SER A 349 -1.66 -36.50 10.59
C SER A 349 -1.98 -35.02 10.85
N ASP A 350 -1.66 -34.53 12.04
CA ASP A 350 -2.25 -33.37 12.71
C ASP A 350 -1.29 -32.20 12.92
N VAL A 351 -0.09 -32.22 12.31
CA VAL A 351 0.89 -31.12 12.40
C VAL A 351 1.12 -30.46 11.03
N ARG A 352 1.46 -29.17 11.03
CA ARG A 352 1.83 -28.35 9.87
C ARG A 352 3.07 -27.50 10.17
N PHE A 353 3.89 -27.28 9.14
CA PHE A 353 4.99 -26.32 9.18
C PHE A 353 4.64 -25.09 8.36
N TRP A 354 4.88 -23.90 8.92
CA TRP A 354 4.59 -22.62 8.30
C TRP A 354 5.88 -21.82 8.14
N PRO A 355 6.23 -21.39 6.91
CA PRO A 355 7.48 -20.65 6.69
C PRO A 355 7.40 -19.27 7.35
N LEU A 356 8.46 -18.90 8.06
CA LEU A 356 8.69 -17.53 8.49
C LEU A 356 9.18 -16.71 7.29
N ARG A 357 8.52 -15.60 6.99
CA ARG A 357 8.87 -14.78 5.84
C ARG A 357 10.02 -13.85 6.24
N PRO A 358 11.12 -13.79 5.47
CA PRO A 358 12.17 -12.82 5.74
C PRO A 358 11.64 -11.40 5.52
N PRO A 359 12.23 -10.38 6.18
CA PRO A 359 11.93 -8.99 5.90
C PRO A 359 12.30 -8.62 4.46
N GLU A 360 11.55 -7.69 3.86
CA GLU A 360 11.76 -7.30 2.45
C GLU A 360 13.17 -6.75 2.19
N ASN A 361 13.75 -6.02 3.15
CA ASN A 361 15.04 -5.32 2.99
C ASN A 361 16.24 -6.27 2.86
N LEU A 362 16.15 -7.48 3.40
CA LEU A 362 17.23 -8.48 3.26
C LEU A 362 17.30 -9.04 1.83
N ARG A 363 16.27 -8.86 1.00
CA ARG A 363 16.26 -9.40 -0.37
C ARG A 363 17.07 -8.58 -1.38
N TYR A 364 17.34 -7.30 -1.08
CA TYR A 364 18.05 -6.41 -2.02
C TYR A 364 19.57 -6.49 -1.91
N GLN A 365 20.11 -6.97 -0.79
CA GLN A 365 21.57 -7.09 -0.62
C GLN A 365 22.14 -8.29 -1.39
N ASP A 366 21.37 -9.35 -1.62
CA ASP A 366 21.84 -10.55 -2.32
C ASP A 366 21.81 -10.43 -3.86
N SER A 367 21.26 -9.33 -4.42
CA SER A 367 21.12 -9.16 -5.87
C SER A 367 22.29 -8.47 -6.58
N GLU A 368 23.39 -8.17 -5.88
CA GLU A 368 24.60 -7.57 -6.49
C GLU A 368 25.60 -8.60 -7.07
N PHE A 369 25.25 -9.88 -7.12
CA PHE A 369 26.13 -10.90 -7.72
C PHE A 369 26.01 -10.98 -9.25
N THR A 370 26.93 -10.28 -9.91
CA THR A 370 27.57 -10.55 -11.22
C THR A 370 26.69 -10.93 -12.41
N THR A 371 26.44 -9.95 -13.27
CA THR A 371 25.93 -10.10 -14.66
C THR A 371 27.03 -10.53 -15.65
N ASP A 372 27.89 -11.47 -15.29
CA ASP A 372 28.92 -12.02 -16.20
C ASP A 372 28.69 -13.52 -16.42
N SER A 373 27.74 -13.83 -17.30
CA SER A 373 27.68 -15.04 -18.16
C SER A 373 26.25 -15.25 -18.65
N MET A 374 25.82 -14.41 -19.59
CA MET A 374 24.71 -14.78 -20.46
C MET A 374 25.25 -15.65 -21.59
N THR A 375 25.19 -16.97 -21.41
CA THR A 375 25.04 -17.87 -22.55
C THR A 375 23.55 -18.17 -22.72
N GLU A 376 23.03 -17.78 -23.88
CA GLU A 376 21.72 -18.15 -24.38
C GLU A 376 21.61 -19.67 -24.44
N GLU A 377 20.66 -20.24 -23.70
CA GLU A 377 19.88 -21.45 -24.01
C GLU A 377 19.40 -22.10 -22.72
N THR A 378 18.32 -21.54 -22.16
CA THR A 378 17.16 -22.27 -21.60
C THR A 378 16.29 -21.29 -20.82
N HIS A 379 15.00 -21.28 -21.14
CA HIS A 379 13.93 -20.67 -20.35
C HIS A 379 13.77 -21.37 -18.98
N HIS A 380 14.81 -21.36 -18.16
CA HIS A 380 14.72 -21.68 -16.75
C HIS A 380 14.42 -20.40 -15.98
N PHE A 381 13.13 -20.18 -15.72
CA PHE A 381 12.65 -19.31 -14.65
C PHE A 381 13.57 -19.44 -13.43
N GLY A 382 14.22 -18.32 -13.09
CA GLY A 382 15.35 -18.23 -12.18
C GLY A 382 15.23 -19.07 -10.92
N LYS A 383 16.32 -19.78 -10.66
CA LYS A 383 16.58 -20.71 -9.55
C LYS A 383 16.80 -19.99 -8.20
N TYR A 384 16.07 -18.91 -7.93
CA TYR A 384 16.11 -18.18 -6.65
C TYR A 384 14.79 -18.37 -5.88
N ALA A 385 14.38 -19.63 -5.74
CA ALA A 385 13.42 -19.99 -4.72
C ALA A 385 14.17 -19.95 -3.39
N THR A 386 14.26 -18.78 -2.74
CA THR A 386 14.69 -18.69 -1.35
C THR A 386 13.67 -19.46 -0.52
N THR A 387 13.94 -20.74 -0.30
CA THR A 387 13.24 -21.53 0.72
C THR A 387 13.44 -20.80 2.02
N SER A 388 12.37 -20.46 2.72
CA SER A 388 12.54 -19.91 4.07
C SER A 388 13.41 -20.89 4.86
N GLU A 389 14.40 -20.35 5.58
CA GLU A 389 15.28 -21.15 6.44
C GLU A 389 14.58 -21.47 7.76
N TYR A 390 13.52 -20.76 8.13
CA TYR A 390 12.86 -20.90 9.43
C TYR A 390 11.38 -21.18 9.30
N TYR A 391 10.86 -22.06 10.16
CA TYR A 391 9.48 -22.51 10.13
C TYR A 391 8.88 -22.53 11.53
N ILE A 392 7.60 -22.21 11.64
CA ILE A 392 6.79 -22.48 12.82
C ILE A 392 6.13 -23.85 12.66
N LYS A 393 6.16 -24.66 13.71
CA LYS A 393 5.43 -25.92 13.79
C LYS A 393 4.12 -25.71 14.56
N LEU A 394 2.99 -26.09 13.96
CA LEU A 394 1.65 -25.91 14.52
C LEU A 394 0.84 -27.20 14.44
N SER A 395 -0.05 -27.41 15.41
CA SER A 395 -1.10 -28.43 15.28
C SER A 395 -2.25 -27.95 14.36
N LEU A 396 -3.15 -28.85 13.96
CA LEU A 396 -4.41 -28.48 13.28
C LEU A 396 -5.35 -27.63 14.15
N SER A 397 -5.21 -27.71 15.48
CA SER A 397 -5.92 -26.85 16.44
C SER A 397 -5.19 -25.52 16.70
N CYS A 398 -4.14 -25.21 15.94
CA CYS A 398 -3.35 -23.98 16.08
C CYS A 398 -2.51 -23.85 17.35
N GLU A 399 -2.17 -24.98 17.97
CA GLU A 399 -1.23 -25.01 19.08
C GLU A 399 0.21 -24.78 18.59
N PHE A 400 0.96 -23.92 19.29
CA PHE A 400 2.35 -23.63 18.98
C PHE A 400 3.28 -24.73 19.49
N LEU A 401 3.98 -25.40 18.57
CA LEU A 401 4.86 -26.54 18.88
C LEU A 401 6.35 -26.19 18.76
N GLY A 402 6.70 -24.95 18.41
CA GLY A 402 8.09 -24.48 18.35
C GLY A 402 8.51 -23.91 16.99
N VAL A 403 9.77 -23.49 16.93
CA VAL A 403 10.40 -22.90 15.73
C VAL A 403 11.54 -23.80 15.28
N TYR A 404 11.68 -23.98 13.98
CA TYR A 404 12.61 -24.91 13.38
C TYR A 404 13.40 -24.25 12.25
N GLU A 405 14.70 -24.50 12.21
CA GLU A 405 15.59 -24.17 11.11
C GLU A 405 15.69 -25.36 10.14
N SER A 406 15.57 -25.09 8.84
CA SER A 406 15.73 -26.07 7.78
C SER A 406 17.16 -26.00 7.23
N SER A 407 17.93 -27.08 7.42
CA SER A 407 19.28 -27.24 6.88
C SER A 407 19.42 -28.64 6.30
N ASP A 408 19.88 -28.76 5.05
CA ASP A 408 20.16 -30.04 4.38
C ASP A 408 19.01 -31.07 4.46
N ARG A 409 17.77 -30.61 4.21
CA ARG A 409 16.52 -31.41 4.29
C ARG A 409 16.18 -31.93 5.69
N LYS A 410 16.86 -31.46 6.74
CA LYS A 410 16.55 -31.72 8.14
C LYS A 410 15.98 -30.46 8.79
N TYR A 411 15.16 -30.66 9.81
CA TYR A 411 14.64 -29.59 10.66
C TYR A 411 15.29 -29.69 12.02
N LYS A 412 15.94 -28.62 12.46
CA LYS A 412 16.54 -28.48 13.77
C LYS A 412 15.71 -27.50 14.59
N GLU A 413 15.33 -27.91 15.80
CA GLU A 413 14.59 -27.01 16.69
C GLU A 413 15.47 -25.85 17.15
N CYS A 414 14.90 -24.65 17.14
CA CYS A 414 15.56 -23.44 17.60
C CYS A 414 15.51 -23.31 19.11
N GLN A 415 16.42 -22.53 19.68
CA GLN A 415 16.48 -22.34 21.12
C GLN A 415 15.44 -21.32 21.57
N LYS A 416 14.50 -21.74 22.43
CA LYS A 416 13.54 -20.86 23.09
C LYS A 416 14.28 -19.91 24.04
N LYS A 417 14.11 -18.59 23.90
CA LYS A 417 14.59 -17.63 24.90
C LYS A 417 13.66 -17.68 26.11
N GLN A 418 14.24 -17.78 27.30
CA GLN A 418 13.47 -17.57 28.52
C GLN A 418 12.87 -16.15 28.50
N PRO A 419 11.63 -15.95 28.98
CA PRO A 419 11.08 -14.61 29.11
C PRO A 419 12.00 -13.82 30.03
N THR A 420 12.73 -12.86 29.46
CA THR A 420 13.45 -11.87 30.25
C THR A 420 12.40 -11.09 31.01
N LEU A 421 12.42 -11.17 32.35
CA LEU A 421 11.64 -10.28 33.21
C LEU A 421 11.77 -8.85 32.64
N PRO A 422 10.66 -8.11 32.42
CA PRO A 422 10.75 -6.72 32.00
C PRO A 422 11.69 -6.00 32.98
N PRO A 423 12.63 -5.16 32.51
CA PRO A 423 13.33 -4.29 33.43
C PRO A 423 12.28 -3.52 34.22
N GLU A 424 12.39 -3.54 35.55
CA GLU A 424 11.54 -2.76 36.46
C GLU A 424 11.28 -1.39 35.82
N LYS A 425 10.00 -1.03 35.69
CA LYS A 425 9.59 0.32 35.32
C LYS A 425 10.25 1.27 36.31
N LYS A 426 11.42 1.82 35.97
CA LYS A 426 11.91 3.02 36.61
C LYS A 426 10.94 4.12 36.22
N GLU A 427 10.12 4.55 37.17
CA GLU A 427 9.31 5.75 37.06
C GLU A 427 10.18 6.86 36.46
N PRO A 428 9.75 7.50 35.35
CA PRO A 428 10.44 8.68 34.87
C PRO A 428 10.33 9.73 35.97
N LYS A 429 11.46 10.07 36.60
CA LYS A 429 11.57 11.28 37.42
C LYS A 429 11.24 12.46 36.52
N ILE A 430 10.06 13.02 36.73
CA ILE A 430 9.65 14.31 36.15
C ILE A 430 10.62 15.34 36.73
N PRO A 431 11.42 16.05 35.92
CA PRO A 431 12.20 17.16 36.42
C PRO A 431 11.24 18.30 36.76
N ASP A 432 11.33 18.81 37.99
CA ASP A 432 10.62 20.01 38.44
C ASP A 432 11.01 21.18 37.52
N LEU A 433 10.06 21.60 36.69
CA LEU A 433 10.11 22.88 35.99
C LEU A 433 9.53 23.92 36.95
N ASN A 434 10.42 24.59 37.69
CA ASN A 434 10.10 25.86 38.33
C ASN A 434 9.77 26.89 37.23
N PHE A 435 8.54 27.41 37.25
CA PHE A 435 8.17 28.65 36.58
C PHE A 435 8.28 29.81 37.56
#